data_AF-A0A3A1XVJ4-F1
#
_entry.id   AF-A0A3A1XVJ4-F1
#
_cell.length_a   1.000
_cell.length_b   1.000
_cell.length_c   1.000
_cell.angle_alpha   90.00
_cell.angle_beta   90.00
_cell.angle_gamma   90.00
#
_symmetry.space_group_name_H-M   'P 1'
#
loop_
_entity.id
_entity.type
_entity.pdbx_description
1 polymer ?
#
loop_
_entity_poly.entity_id
_entity_poly.type
_entity_poly.pdbx_seq_one_letter_code
_entity_poly.pdbx_strand_id
1 'polypeptide(L)'
;MPTLQVPKTIEPANASTLTFIKENAQLSPSKAALKAPRNANIDIPFAINQIAGRQIAQQKLPKWASCNEVIYPAHISMEQCSSQSTAQYKANVAKELLSKLNSENFSSTLVDLTGGFGVDCTIMSEVFDSAICIEQQNELSSIAHHNMNALGITNVKCYNNNSLDALKNIPKSTIIYV
;
A
#
# COMPACT_ATOMS: atom_id res chain seq x y z
N MET A 1 27.11 -7.94 1.34
CA MET A 1 26.41 -6.79 0.72
C MET A 1 25.02 -6.72 1.29
N PRO A 2 24.41 -5.53 1.49
CA PRO A 2 23.02 -5.46 1.97
C PRO A 2 22.12 -6.09 0.91
N THR A 3 21.47 -7.19 1.24
CA THR A 3 20.48 -7.85 0.38
C THR A 3 19.13 -7.13 0.48
N LEU A 4 18.34 -7.15 -0.60
CA LEU A 4 16.95 -6.69 -0.54
C LEU A 4 16.19 -7.52 0.51
N GLN A 5 15.49 -6.84 1.42
CA GLN A 5 14.81 -7.46 2.54
C GLN A 5 13.33 -7.58 2.22
N VAL A 6 12.78 -8.79 2.32
CA VAL A 6 11.34 -9.02 2.14
C VAL A 6 10.60 -8.37 3.32
N PRO A 7 9.47 -7.67 3.09
CA PRO A 7 8.65 -7.12 4.16
C PRO A 7 8.17 -8.21 5.11
N LYS A 8 7.89 -7.84 6.36
CA LYS A 8 7.37 -8.81 7.34
C LYS A 8 5.93 -9.17 6.96
N THR A 9 5.55 -10.41 7.22
CA THR A 9 4.14 -10.81 7.15
C THR A 9 3.37 -10.16 8.30
N ILE A 10 2.19 -9.63 8.01
CA ILE A 10 1.30 -9.08 9.02
C ILE A 10 0.44 -10.21 9.59
N GLU A 11 0.40 -10.31 10.91
CA GLU A 11 -0.52 -11.22 11.58
C GLU A 11 -1.95 -10.67 11.51
N PRO A 12 -2.96 -11.52 11.19
CA PRO A 12 -4.33 -11.07 11.15
C PRO A 12 -4.81 -10.66 12.54
N ALA A 13 -5.58 -9.57 12.62
CA ALA A 13 -6.23 -9.17 13.86
C ALA A 13 -7.20 -10.27 14.35
N ASN A 14 -7.33 -10.39 15.67
CA ASN A 14 -8.22 -11.38 16.26
C ASN A 14 -9.71 -11.11 15.90
N ALA A 15 -10.55 -12.15 16.02
CA ALA A 15 -11.95 -12.09 15.61
C ALA A 15 -12.77 -11.01 16.35
N SER A 16 -12.47 -10.75 17.63
CA SER A 16 -13.12 -9.70 18.41
C SER A 16 -12.81 -8.31 17.86
N THR A 17 -11.55 -8.07 17.48
CA THR A 17 -11.11 -6.82 16.84
C THR A 17 -11.78 -6.62 15.49
N LEU A 18 -11.81 -7.66 14.64
CA LEU A 18 -12.46 -7.57 13.33
C LEU A 18 -13.97 -7.32 13.44
N THR A 19 -14.64 -7.97 14.40
CA THR A 19 -16.06 -7.77 14.66
C THR A 19 -16.33 -6.33 15.11
N PHE A 20 -15.53 -5.82 16.04
CA PHE A 20 -15.65 -4.45 16.52
C PHE A 20 -15.46 -3.42 15.40
N ILE A 21 -14.46 -3.60 14.53
CA ILE A 21 -14.25 -2.73 13.35
C ILE A 21 -15.51 -2.70 12.47
N LYS A 22 -16.08 -3.87 12.18
CA LYS A 22 -17.26 -4.00 11.31
C LYS A 22 -18.49 -3.32 11.90
N GLU A 23 -18.78 -3.55 13.18
CA GLU A 23 -19.95 -2.98 13.87
C GLU A 23 -19.88 -1.47 14.04
N ASN A 24 -18.66 -0.91 14.11
CA ASN A 24 -18.43 0.51 14.38
C ASN A 24 -17.92 1.30 13.15
N ALA A 25 -17.93 0.70 11.96
CA ALA A 25 -17.36 1.29 10.74
C ALA A 25 -17.94 2.67 10.36
N GLN A 26 -19.19 2.96 10.75
CA GLN A 26 -19.87 4.22 10.46
C GLN A 26 -19.74 5.27 11.58
N LEU A 27 -19.08 4.93 12.69
CA LEU A 27 -18.87 5.86 13.79
C LEU A 27 -17.60 6.68 13.56
N SER A 28 -17.56 7.89 14.13
CA SER A 28 -16.28 8.58 14.22
C SER A 28 -15.30 7.78 15.10
N PRO A 29 -13.98 7.85 14.85
CA PRO A 29 -12.96 7.16 15.64
C PRO A 29 -13.12 7.38 17.15
N SER A 30 -13.40 8.61 17.58
CA SER A 30 -13.63 8.94 19.00
C SER A 30 -14.89 8.28 19.57
N LYS A 31 -15.99 8.22 18.81
CA LYS A 31 -17.23 7.54 19.25
C LYS A 31 -17.06 6.03 19.32
N ALA A 32 -16.33 5.44 18.37
CA ALA A 32 -15.98 4.02 18.42
C ALA A 32 -15.13 3.72 19.65
N ALA A 33 -14.10 4.52 19.94
CA ALA A 33 -13.23 4.33 21.11
C ALA A 33 -14.01 4.34 22.44
N LEU A 34 -15.03 5.19 22.57
CA LEU A 34 -15.89 5.24 23.76
C LEU A 34 -16.82 4.02 23.92
N LYS A 35 -17.10 3.28 22.84
CA LYS A 35 -17.90 2.04 22.87
C LYS A 35 -17.08 0.79 23.19
N ALA A 36 -15.75 0.90 23.22
CA ALA A 36 -14.85 -0.21 23.50
C ALA A 36 -15.15 -0.84 24.88
N PRO A 37 -15.49 -2.14 24.95
CA PRO A 37 -15.63 -2.82 26.22
C PRO A 37 -14.28 -2.96 26.92
N ARG A 38 -14.20 -2.67 28.22
CA ARG A 38 -12.93 -2.74 29.00
C ARG A 38 -12.32 -4.16 29.08
N ASN A 39 -13.13 -5.20 28.95
CA ASN A 39 -12.71 -6.61 29.11
C ASN A 39 -12.85 -7.43 27.82
N ALA A 40 -13.06 -6.79 26.68
CA ALA A 40 -13.08 -7.50 25.40
C ALA A 40 -11.64 -7.58 24.89
N ASN A 41 -11.19 -8.76 24.48
CA ASN A 41 -9.86 -9.03 23.90
C ASN A 41 -9.72 -8.34 22.52
N ILE A 42 -9.83 -7.02 22.49
CA ILE A 42 -9.86 -6.18 21.29
C ILE A 42 -8.62 -5.30 21.30
N ASP A 43 -7.91 -5.26 20.18
CA ASP A 43 -6.89 -4.26 19.92
C ASP A 43 -7.58 -2.95 19.51
N ILE A 44 -7.89 -2.12 20.51
CA ILE A 44 -8.57 -0.85 20.32
C ILE A 44 -7.73 0.12 19.47
N PRO A 45 -6.44 0.36 19.74
CA PRO A 45 -5.61 1.20 18.87
C PRO A 45 -5.67 0.81 17.40
N PHE A 46 -5.50 -0.48 17.08
CA PHE A 46 -5.60 -0.98 15.72
C PHE A 46 -7.00 -0.74 15.13
N ALA A 47 -8.06 -1.12 15.86
CA ALA A 47 -9.43 -0.99 15.38
C ALA A 47 -9.82 0.46 15.05
N ILE A 48 -9.44 1.40 15.91
CA ILE A 48 -9.71 2.83 15.69
C ILE A 48 -8.94 3.35 14.48
N ASN A 49 -7.68 2.91 14.29
CA ASN A 49 -6.90 3.23 13.11
C ASN A 49 -7.56 2.69 11.82
N GLN A 50 -8.03 1.44 11.84
CA GLN A 50 -8.72 0.86 10.67
C GLN A 50 -10.02 1.59 10.32
N ILE A 51 -10.81 1.98 11.32
CA ILE A 51 -12.04 2.77 11.10
C ILE A 51 -11.71 4.13 10.47
N ALA A 52 -10.73 4.85 11.03
CA ALA A 52 -10.31 6.16 10.53
C ALA A 52 -9.74 6.07 9.10
N GLY A 53 -8.84 5.11 8.88
CA GLY A 53 -8.22 4.88 7.57
C GLY A 53 -9.25 4.53 6.50
N ARG A 54 -10.24 3.68 6.82
CA ARG A 54 -11.30 3.33 5.88
C ARG A 54 -12.15 4.53 5.48
N GLN A 55 -12.46 5.44 6.41
CA GLN A 55 -13.24 6.65 6.13
C GLN A 55 -12.50 7.58 5.15
N ILE A 56 -11.18 7.75 5.33
CA ILE A 56 -10.34 8.50 4.38
C ILE A 56 -10.32 7.78 3.02
N ALA A 57 -10.14 6.46 3.04
CA ALA A 57 -10.05 5.64 1.83
C ALA A 57 -11.35 5.67 1.00
N GLN A 58 -12.53 5.73 1.62
CA GLN A 58 -13.81 5.80 0.90
C GLN A 58 -13.86 6.98 -0.09
N GLN A 59 -13.23 8.10 0.25
CA GLN A 59 -13.17 9.28 -0.61
C GLN A 59 -11.93 9.26 -1.51
N LYS A 60 -10.76 8.96 -0.93
CA LYS A 60 -9.46 9.12 -1.59
C LYS A 60 -9.00 7.90 -2.40
N LEU A 61 -9.38 6.70 -1.94
CA LEU A 61 -8.94 5.40 -2.45
C LEU A 61 -10.10 4.38 -2.54
N PRO A 62 -11.14 4.64 -3.36
CA PRO A 62 -12.32 3.76 -3.43
C PRO A 62 -12.00 2.27 -3.66
N LYS A 63 -10.98 1.93 -4.48
CA LYS A 63 -10.51 0.56 -4.72
C LYS A 63 -10.00 -0.12 -3.44
N TRP A 64 -9.32 0.62 -2.57
CA TRP A 64 -8.87 0.12 -1.27
C TRP A 64 -10.03 0.01 -0.28
N ALA A 65 -10.97 0.95 -0.31
CA ALA A 65 -12.13 0.94 0.59
C ALA A 65 -13.12 -0.21 0.32
N SER A 66 -13.14 -0.73 -0.90
CA SER A 66 -14.00 -1.84 -1.31
C SER A 66 -13.42 -3.23 -1.00
N CYS A 67 -12.14 -3.33 -0.64
CA CYS A 67 -11.50 -4.60 -0.25
C CYS A 67 -11.45 -4.69 1.29
N ASN A 68 -12.04 -5.74 1.86
CA ASN A 68 -12.16 -5.88 3.33
C ASN A 68 -10.84 -6.33 3.98
N GLU A 69 -9.96 -6.91 3.17
CA GLU A 69 -8.65 -7.43 3.57
C GLU A 69 -7.58 -6.33 3.62
N VAL A 70 -7.87 -5.12 3.11
CA VAL A 70 -6.96 -3.98 3.18
C VAL A 70 -6.74 -3.54 4.62
N ILE A 71 -5.47 -3.37 4.98
CA ILE A 71 -5.03 -2.81 6.25
C ILE A 71 -4.61 -1.36 6.02
N TYR A 72 -5.18 -0.44 6.77
CA TYR A 72 -4.80 0.97 6.72
C TYR A 72 -3.63 1.26 7.67
N PRO A 73 -2.62 2.02 7.23
CA PRO A 73 -1.48 2.42 8.04
C PRO A 73 -1.85 3.55 8.99
N ALA A 74 -0.87 4.09 9.71
CA ALA A 74 -1.04 5.30 10.50
C ALA A 74 -1.65 6.45 9.67
N HIS A 75 -2.40 7.32 10.36
CA HIS A 75 -3.13 8.43 9.76
C HIS A 75 -2.28 9.30 8.82
N ILE A 76 -1.04 9.61 9.22
CA ILE A 76 -0.12 10.44 8.43
C ILE A 76 0.16 9.82 7.05
N SER A 77 0.34 8.50 6.97
CA SER A 77 0.57 7.80 5.71
C SER A 77 -0.68 7.80 4.82
N MET A 78 -1.88 7.75 5.43
CA MET A 78 -3.15 7.92 4.70
C MET A 78 -3.31 9.34 4.14
N GLU A 79 -2.90 10.37 4.88
CA GLU A 79 -2.95 11.76 4.42
C GLU A 79 -1.93 12.04 3.30
N GLN A 80 -0.72 11.48 3.43
CA GLN A 80 0.39 11.72 2.50
C GLN A 80 0.32 10.91 1.21
N CYS A 81 -0.35 9.75 1.20
CA CYS A 81 -0.45 8.95 -0.01
C CYS A 81 -1.15 9.69 -1.15
N SER A 82 -0.90 9.31 -2.39
CA SER A 82 -1.67 9.84 -3.53
C SER A 82 -3.14 9.43 -3.46
N SER A 83 -4.02 10.19 -4.09
CA SER A 83 -5.39 9.72 -4.37
C SER A 83 -5.38 8.72 -5.52
N GLN A 84 -6.45 7.91 -5.63
CA GLN A 84 -6.60 6.97 -6.74
C GLN A 84 -6.60 7.67 -8.10
N SER A 85 -7.25 8.84 -8.22
CA SER A 85 -7.28 9.60 -9.47
C SER A 85 -5.90 10.17 -9.84
N THR A 86 -5.14 10.65 -8.85
CA THR A 86 -3.76 11.14 -9.08
C THR A 86 -2.82 10.00 -9.49
N ALA A 87 -2.92 8.84 -8.86
CA ALA A 87 -2.13 7.67 -9.22
C ALA A 87 -2.50 7.13 -10.63
N GLN A 88 -3.79 7.18 -11.01
CA GLN A 88 -4.22 6.84 -12.37
C GLN A 88 -3.64 7.80 -13.41
N TYR A 89 -3.58 9.11 -13.10
CA TYR A 89 -2.93 10.08 -13.97
C TYR A 89 -1.44 9.74 -14.18
N LYS A 90 -0.71 9.38 -13.10
CA LYS A 90 0.69 8.95 -13.20
C LYS A 90 0.86 7.70 -14.04
N ALA A 91 -0.03 6.72 -13.92
CA ALA A 91 -0.03 5.53 -14.77
C ALA A 91 -0.22 5.88 -16.25
N ASN A 92 -1.06 6.85 -16.57
CA ASN A 92 -1.23 7.34 -17.94
C ASN A 92 0.05 8.02 -18.48
N VAL A 93 0.72 8.84 -17.66
CA VAL A 93 2.01 9.44 -18.01
C VAL A 93 3.08 8.36 -18.24
N ALA A 94 3.16 7.36 -17.37
CA ALA A 94 4.07 6.23 -17.53
C ALA A 94 3.81 5.46 -18.83
N LYS A 95 2.53 5.20 -19.15
CA LYS A 95 2.12 4.57 -20.41
C LYS A 95 2.54 5.39 -21.64
N GLU A 96 2.39 6.71 -21.59
CA GLU A 96 2.84 7.59 -22.67
C GLU A 96 4.37 7.52 -22.86
N LEU A 97 5.14 7.53 -21.76
CA LEU A 97 6.59 7.39 -21.81
C LEU A 97 7.00 6.03 -22.40
N LEU A 98 6.35 4.94 -21.99
CA LEU A 98 6.60 3.59 -22.53
C LEU A 98 6.33 3.51 -24.04
N SER A 99 5.31 4.21 -24.55
CA SER A 99 5.00 4.23 -25.99
C SER A 99 6.10 4.89 -26.84
N LYS A 100 6.86 5.82 -26.25
CA LYS A 100 7.97 6.54 -26.91
C LYS A 100 9.28 5.73 -26.94
N LEU A 101 9.40 4.68 -26.12
CA LEU A 101 10.64 3.91 -25.94
C LEU A 101 10.80 2.75 -26.94
N ASN A 102 9.91 2.60 -27.94
CA ASN A 102 9.88 1.47 -28.88
C ASN A 102 9.98 0.11 -28.15
N SER A 103 9.06 -0.11 -27.20
CA SER A 103 9.07 -1.21 -26.24
C SER A 103 8.75 -2.60 -26.81
N GLU A 104 8.72 -2.78 -28.14
CA GLU A 104 8.34 -4.06 -28.76
C GLU A 104 9.33 -5.20 -28.48
N ASN A 105 10.55 -4.89 -28.00
CA ASN A 105 11.64 -5.87 -27.85
C ASN A 105 12.11 -6.11 -26.40
N PHE A 106 11.45 -5.53 -25.38
CA PHE A 106 11.86 -5.77 -23.99
C PHE A 106 10.68 -5.76 -23.02
N SER A 107 10.84 -6.49 -21.91
CA SER A 107 9.84 -6.49 -20.83
C SER A 107 9.95 -5.20 -20.00
N SER A 108 8.84 -4.47 -19.90
CA SER A 108 8.75 -3.18 -19.23
C SER A 108 8.77 -3.34 -17.70
N THR A 109 9.59 -2.54 -17.03
CA THR A 109 9.76 -2.62 -15.57
C THR A 109 9.68 -1.26 -14.88
N LEU A 110 8.95 -1.22 -13.77
CA LEU A 110 8.87 -0.06 -12.87
C LEU A 110 9.67 -0.34 -11.59
N VAL A 111 10.40 0.67 -11.12
CA VAL A 111 10.89 0.70 -9.73
C VAL A 111 10.36 1.95 -9.05
N ASP A 112 9.56 1.77 -8.02
CA ASP A 112 9.16 2.82 -7.09
C ASP A 112 10.12 2.80 -5.89
N LEU A 113 10.91 3.86 -5.75
CA LEU A 113 11.92 3.99 -4.70
C LEU A 113 11.36 4.61 -3.40
N THR A 114 10.13 5.12 -3.41
CA THR A 114 9.49 5.87 -2.32
C THR A 114 8.09 5.32 -2.06
N GLY A 115 7.98 3.99 -2.02
CA GLY A 115 6.73 3.24 -2.15
C GLY A 115 5.60 3.69 -1.20
N GLY A 116 5.91 4.06 0.04
CA GLY A 116 4.92 4.57 0.99
C GLY A 116 3.76 3.58 1.19
N PHE A 117 2.52 4.09 1.19
CA PHE A 117 1.33 3.24 1.25
C PHE A 117 1.12 2.36 -0.01
N GLY A 118 1.92 2.56 -1.06
CA GLY A 118 1.93 1.73 -2.25
C GLY A 118 0.87 2.10 -3.30
N VAL A 119 0.14 3.20 -3.14
CA VAL A 119 -0.94 3.60 -4.07
C VAL A 119 -0.39 3.85 -5.48
N ASP A 120 0.66 4.66 -5.60
CA ASP A 120 1.25 5.01 -6.89
C ASP A 120 1.84 3.75 -7.56
N CYS A 121 2.70 3.00 -6.86
CA CYS A 121 3.25 1.74 -7.36
C CYS A 121 2.15 0.76 -7.79
N THR A 122 1.11 0.57 -6.98
CA THR A 122 0.01 -0.35 -7.29
C THR A 122 -0.65 0.00 -8.62
N ILE A 123 -1.06 1.26 -8.82
CA ILE A 123 -1.79 1.64 -10.03
C ILE A 123 -0.85 1.76 -11.23
N MET A 124 0.34 2.32 -11.05
CA MET A 124 1.32 2.39 -12.14
C MET A 124 1.74 1.00 -12.61
N SER A 125 1.88 0.02 -11.71
CA SER A 125 2.27 -1.34 -12.08
C SER A 125 1.33 -2.01 -13.09
N GLU A 126 0.07 -1.56 -13.23
CA GLU A 126 -0.89 -2.10 -14.19
C GLU A 126 -0.46 -1.88 -15.65
N VAL A 127 0.45 -0.95 -15.92
CA VAL A 127 0.97 -0.69 -17.28
C VAL A 127 2.36 -1.26 -17.53
N PHE A 128 2.94 -2.00 -16.58
CA PHE A 128 4.25 -2.64 -16.70
C PHE A 128 4.14 -4.16 -16.54
N ASP A 129 5.07 -4.90 -17.13
CA ASP A 129 5.12 -6.37 -16.98
C ASP A 129 5.50 -6.77 -15.55
N SER A 130 6.37 -5.99 -14.91
CA SER A 130 6.70 -6.18 -13.50
C SER A 130 7.12 -4.87 -12.83
N ALA A 131 7.01 -4.85 -11.51
CA ALA A 131 7.38 -3.70 -10.70
C ALA A 131 8.11 -4.10 -9.41
N ILE A 132 8.92 -3.19 -8.90
CA ILE A 132 9.54 -3.26 -7.58
C ILE A 132 9.08 -2.05 -6.76
N CYS A 133 8.66 -2.30 -5.53
CA CYS A 133 8.29 -1.27 -4.55
C CYS A 133 9.30 -1.29 -3.40
N ILE A 134 10.00 -0.18 -3.17
CA ILE A 134 10.94 -0.02 -2.06
C ILE A 134 10.34 0.95 -1.04
N GLU A 135 10.24 0.52 0.21
CA GLU A 135 9.80 1.37 1.33
C GLU A 135 10.66 1.12 2.57
N GLN A 136 11.19 2.19 3.17
CA GLN A 136 12.13 2.10 4.28
C GLN A 136 11.46 1.75 5.62
N GLN A 137 10.23 2.21 5.84
CA GLN A 137 9.51 1.97 7.08
C GLN A 137 8.97 0.53 7.12
N ASN A 138 9.36 -0.21 8.16
CA ASN A 138 9.07 -1.64 8.26
C ASN A 138 7.57 -1.95 8.30
N GLU A 139 6.80 -1.18 9.05
CA GLU A 139 5.34 -1.35 9.13
C GLU A 139 4.67 -0.99 7.80
N LEU A 140 5.03 0.15 7.22
CA LEU A 140 4.40 0.64 5.98
C LEU A 140 4.71 -0.25 4.77
N SER A 141 5.94 -0.74 4.65
CA SER A 141 6.33 -1.71 3.61
C SER A 141 5.58 -3.04 3.75
N SER A 142 5.37 -3.51 4.98
CA SER A 142 4.61 -4.73 5.27
C SER A 142 3.12 -4.55 4.90
N ILE A 143 2.55 -3.39 5.22
CA ILE A 143 1.17 -3.03 4.88
C ILE A 143 0.99 -2.91 3.37
N ALA A 144 1.89 -2.22 2.67
CA ALA A 144 1.84 -2.08 1.22
C ALA A 144 1.91 -3.45 0.52
N HIS A 145 2.82 -4.32 0.97
CA HIS A 145 2.94 -5.68 0.45
C HIS A 145 1.67 -6.52 0.68
N HIS A 146 1.13 -6.52 1.91
CA HIS A 146 -0.12 -7.20 2.24
C HIS A 146 -1.27 -6.70 1.37
N ASN A 147 -1.42 -5.38 1.25
CA ASN A 147 -2.52 -4.78 0.49
C ASN A 147 -2.44 -5.05 -1.00
N MET A 148 -1.24 -5.04 -1.60
CA MET A 148 -1.07 -5.40 -3.00
C MET A 148 -1.55 -6.85 -3.25
N ASN A 149 -1.19 -7.78 -2.38
CA ASN A 149 -1.68 -9.16 -2.46
C ASN A 149 -3.21 -9.23 -2.30
N ALA A 150 -3.78 -8.51 -1.32
CA ALA A 150 -5.22 -8.44 -1.09
C ALA A 150 -5.99 -7.86 -2.29
N LEU A 151 -5.39 -6.92 -3.02
CA LEU A 151 -5.93 -6.32 -4.23
C LEU A 151 -5.68 -7.15 -5.50
N GLY A 152 -5.06 -8.33 -5.37
CA GLY A 152 -4.78 -9.23 -6.49
C GLY A 152 -3.62 -8.79 -7.39
N ILE A 153 -2.74 -7.93 -6.88
CA ILE A 153 -1.59 -7.41 -7.63
C ILE A 153 -0.43 -8.41 -7.51
N THR A 154 -0.13 -9.12 -8.60
CA THR A 154 0.85 -10.22 -8.59
C THR A 154 2.16 -9.89 -9.28
N ASN A 155 2.25 -8.75 -9.98
CA ASN A 155 3.42 -8.35 -10.74
C ASN A 155 4.36 -7.39 -9.97
N VAL A 156 4.04 -7.06 -8.71
CA VAL A 156 4.86 -6.19 -7.85
C VAL A 156 5.62 -7.00 -6.81
N LYS A 157 6.93 -6.77 -6.70
CA LYS A 157 7.76 -7.26 -5.58
C LYS A 157 8.07 -6.12 -4.62
N CYS A 158 7.72 -6.28 -3.35
CA CYS A 158 8.01 -5.29 -2.31
C CYS A 158 9.28 -5.62 -1.55
N TYR A 159 10.04 -4.60 -1.15
CA TYR A 159 11.19 -4.74 -0.25
C TYR A 159 11.24 -3.63 0.79
N ASN A 160 11.64 -4.00 2.01
CA ASN A 160 11.84 -3.08 3.12
C ASN A 160 13.31 -2.62 3.18
N ASN A 161 13.66 -1.57 2.44
CA ASN A 161 15.02 -1.08 2.36
C ASN A 161 15.06 0.45 2.26
N ASN A 162 16.18 1.05 2.64
CA ASN A 162 16.52 2.39 2.17
C ASN A 162 16.75 2.36 0.66
N SER A 163 16.25 3.36 -0.05
CA SER A 163 16.26 3.42 -1.51
C SER A 163 17.67 3.46 -2.12
N LEU A 164 18.62 4.14 -1.46
CA LEU A 164 20.01 4.23 -1.94
C LEU A 164 20.75 2.89 -1.81
N ASP A 165 20.42 2.09 -0.79
CA ASP A 165 20.97 0.75 -0.64
C ASP A 165 20.29 -0.26 -1.56
N ALA A 166 18.97 -0.11 -1.78
CA ALA A 166 18.24 -0.91 -2.74
C ALA A 166 18.76 -0.71 -4.17
N LEU A 167 19.06 0.53 -4.56
CA LEU A 167 19.60 0.88 -5.88
C LEU A 167 20.85 0.09 -6.29
N LYS A 168 21.67 -0.33 -5.32
CA LYS A 168 22.88 -1.14 -5.56
C LYS A 168 22.56 -2.60 -5.93
N ASN A 169 21.33 -3.05 -5.70
CA ASN A 169 20.92 -4.45 -5.77
C ASN A 169 19.73 -4.70 -6.70
N ILE A 170 19.08 -3.66 -7.22
CA ILE A 170 18.00 -3.80 -8.20
C ILE A 170 18.56 -3.93 -9.63
N PRO A 171 17.89 -4.68 -10.52
CA PRO A 171 18.28 -4.76 -11.93
C PRO A 171 18.04 -3.42 -12.64
N LYS A 172 18.57 -3.30 -13.86
CA LYS A 172 18.20 -2.20 -14.76
C LYS A 172 16.67 -2.16 -14.94
N SER A 173 16.11 -0.97 -14.89
CA SER A 173 14.67 -0.74 -14.95
C SER A 173 14.30 0.23 -16.07
N THR A 174 13.09 0.06 -16.63
CA THR A 174 12.60 0.93 -17.71
C THR A 174 12.27 2.33 -17.18
N ILE A 175 11.56 2.39 -16.05
CA ILE A 175 11.23 3.64 -15.36
C ILE A 175 11.56 3.50 -13.88
N ILE A 176 12.16 4.56 -13.31
CA ILE A 176 12.34 4.73 -11.87
C ILE A 176 11.47 5.92 -11.44
N TYR A 177 10.64 5.71 -10.42
CA TYR A 177 9.79 6.72 -9.79
C TYR A 177 10.30 7.02 -8.38
N VAL A 178 10.26 8.31 -8.01
CA VAL A 178 10.74 8.88 -6.74
C VAL A 178 9.77 9.91 -6.20
#